data_AF-A0A9P8JFK6-F1
#
_entry.id   AF-A0A9P8JFK6-F1
#
_cell.length_a   1.000
_cell.length_b   1.000
_cell.length_c   1.000
_cell.angle_alpha   90.00
_cell.angle_beta   90.00
_cell.angle_gamma   90.00
#
_symmetry.space_group_name_H-M   'P 1'
#
loop_
_entity.id
_entity.type
_entity.pdbx_description
1 polymer ?
#
loop_
_entity_poly.entity_id
_entity_poly.type
_entity_poly.pdbx_seq_one_letter_code
_entity_poly.pdbx_strand_id
1 'polypeptide(L)'
;MVSLPLTPHRVRFTKVEHTFTTDEALTNLGSLKFSQSNRMPDPKDPSRIVTTTTTTTFSMAKEMARTVCNRFSEARFVESLDGKTDFSSRSSVWQLTPKGMRVLTRFCQRNGIHQRHVNELLDSPRNTMQLVILERVPENDNINIDRGTIEVVFRRFCGEEGPNLKSTATADSESIHDYATGLVGVHMMRSRKQFEKDTPYMFTGKSALDWLMDCCMVVNRKEACDIAQQFMVHQLIVNLTEERNTPAASRFQPLKTSHYGVTEKGMRIAGWVRSPNGSINGEAVVVKLPAGVARDSNTTRMSQIIHDPAQRLVFREFLQETHCEENLTFYLEVRSFLLDYNSAKRSVPAPRLDLIRETLASAYSKLIS
;
A
#
# COMPACT_ATOMS: atom_id res chain seq x y z
N MET A 1 10.70 21.35 -11.56
CA MET A 1 9.92 20.09 -11.54
C MET A 1 8.47 20.47 -11.76
N VAL A 2 7.80 19.91 -12.78
CA VAL A 2 6.43 20.30 -13.18
C VAL A 2 5.45 19.36 -12.48
N SER A 3 5.09 19.68 -11.25
CA SER A 3 3.96 19.05 -10.58
C SER A 3 2.66 19.78 -10.91
N LEU A 4 1.54 19.09 -10.72
CA LEU A 4 0.22 19.70 -10.78
C LEU A 4 0.05 20.66 -9.59
N PRO A 5 -0.16 21.97 -9.80
CA PRO A 5 -0.44 22.88 -8.69
C PRO A 5 -1.80 22.55 -8.07
N LEU A 6 -1.82 22.35 -6.76
CA LEU A 6 -3.04 22.05 -6.00
C LEU A 6 -3.65 23.34 -5.47
N THR A 7 -4.45 24.00 -6.31
CA THR A 7 -5.12 25.26 -5.98
C THR A 7 -6.46 25.02 -5.30
N PRO A 8 -6.99 26.01 -4.58
CA PRO A 8 -8.34 25.91 -4.08
C PRO A 8 -9.40 26.07 -5.17
N HIS A 9 -10.41 25.22 -5.12
CA HIS A 9 -11.58 25.31 -6.00
C HIS A 9 -12.86 25.47 -5.18
N ARG A 10 -13.85 26.12 -5.78
CA ARG A 10 -15.18 26.26 -5.17
C ARG A 10 -16.07 25.13 -5.64
N VAL A 11 -16.54 24.34 -4.68
CA VAL A 11 -17.50 23.26 -4.89
C VAL A 11 -18.78 23.64 -4.17
N ARG A 12 -19.86 23.84 -4.95
CA ARG A 12 -21.14 24.39 -4.46
C ARG A 12 -20.92 25.74 -3.75
N PHE A 13 -21.09 25.78 -2.42
CA PHE A 13 -20.95 26.99 -1.59
C PHE A 13 -19.65 27.02 -0.77
N THR A 14 -18.80 25.99 -0.88
CA THR A 14 -17.60 25.85 -0.05
C THR A 14 -16.34 25.93 -0.91
N LYS A 15 -15.35 26.68 -0.44
CA LYS A 15 -14.00 26.69 -1.02
C LYS A 15 -13.20 25.56 -0.39
N VAL A 16 -12.68 24.64 -1.21
CA VAL A 16 -11.91 23.49 -0.73
C VAL A 16 -10.47 23.65 -1.19
N GLU A 17 -9.54 23.56 -0.23
CA GLU A 17 -8.11 23.71 -0.46
C GLU A 17 -7.46 22.41 -0.98
N HIS A 18 -6.35 22.56 -1.71
CA HIS A 18 -5.52 21.46 -2.21
C HIS A 18 -6.28 20.51 -3.14
N THR A 19 -6.94 21.09 -4.14
CA THR A 19 -7.78 20.37 -5.11
C THR A 19 -7.25 20.59 -6.52
N PHE A 20 -7.80 19.85 -7.47
CA PHE A 20 -7.53 20.04 -8.89
C PHE A 20 -8.77 19.65 -9.70
N THR A 21 -8.89 20.19 -10.90
CA THR A 21 -9.94 19.85 -11.85
C THR A 21 -9.49 18.74 -12.79
N THR A 22 -10.46 18.02 -13.38
CA THR A 22 -10.17 17.07 -14.46
C THR A 22 -9.34 17.69 -15.58
N ASP A 23 -9.65 18.91 -16.02
CA ASP A 23 -8.93 19.54 -17.14
C ASP A 23 -7.48 19.90 -16.79
N GLU A 24 -7.21 20.36 -15.57
CA GLU A 24 -5.85 20.61 -15.08
C GLU A 24 -5.03 19.31 -15.02
N ALA A 25 -5.61 18.23 -14.49
CA ALA A 25 -4.94 16.93 -14.44
C ALA A 25 -4.62 16.38 -15.85
N LEU A 26 -5.58 16.46 -16.78
CA LEU A 26 -5.38 15.98 -18.15
C LEU A 26 -4.33 16.83 -18.90
N THR A 27 -4.31 18.14 -18.67
CA THR A 27 -3.32 19.05 -19.27
C THR A 27 -1.91 18.78 -18.73
N ASN A 28 -1.79 18.54 -17.42
CA ASN A 28 -0.52 18.22 -16.78
C ASN A 28 0.03 16.87 -17.26
N LEU A 29 -0.80 15.83 -17.29
CA LEU A 29 -0.41 14.50 -17.79
C LEU A 29 -0.07 14.52 -19.28
N GLY A 30 -0.74 15.37 -20.07
CA GLY A 30 -0.46 15.50 -21.50
C GLY A 30 0.93 16.02 -21.83
N SER A 31 1.58 16.72 -20.90
CA SER A 31 2.92 17.30 -21.08
C SER A 31 3.80 17.15 -19.84
N LEU A 32 3.83 15.94 -19.30
CA LEU A 32 4.52 15.64 -18.04
C LEU A 32 6.04 15.75 -18.21
N LYS A 33 6.69 16.59 -17.39
CA LYS A 33 8.14 16.86 -17.48
C LYS A 33 8.87 16.44 -16.22
N PHE A 34 9.85 15.56 -16.38
CA PHE A 34 10.82 15.19 -15.36
C PHE A 34 12.15 15.84 -15.66
N SER A 35 12.68 16.63 -14.72
CA SER A 35 14.00 17.24 -14.86
C SER A 35 14.93 16.65 -13.81
N GLN A 36 16.03 16.04 -14.25
CA GLN A 36 17.10 15.53 -13.41
C GLN A 36 18.35 16.37 -13.66
N SER A 37 19.02 16.83 -12.61
CA SER A 37 20.26 17.60 -12.70
C SER A 37 21.44 16.78 -12.20
N ASN A 38 22.42 16.54 -13.07
CA ASN A 38 23.69 15.92 -12.70
C ASN A 38 24.78 16.99 -12.63
N ARG A 39 25.52 17.01 -11.53
CA ARG A 39 26.68 17.90 -11.34
C ARG A 39 27.94 17.09 -11.50
N MET A 40 28.77 17.43 -12.49
CA MET A 40 30.05 16.79 -12.75
C MET A 40 31.13 17.87 -12.93
N PRO A 41 32.37 17.64 -12.46
CA PRO A 41 33.48 18.54 -12.78
C PRO A 41 33.65 18.66 -14.29
N ASP A 42 33.97 19.85 -14.79
CA ASP A 42 34.26 20.07 -16.21
C ASP A 42 35.44 19.17 -16.62
N PRO A 43 35.32 18.34 -17.68
CA PRO A 43 36.42 17.50 -18.17
C PRO A 43 37.68 18.29 -18.53
N LYS A 44 37.55 19.59 -18.84
CA LYS A 44 38.66 20.47 -19.24
C LYS A 44 39.20 21.33 -18.09
N ASP A 45 38.42 21.52 -17.03
CA ASP A 45 38.80 22.31 -15.86
C ASP A 45 38.16 21.73 -14.58
N PRO A 46 38.89 20.89 -13.83
CA PRO A 46 38.37 20.24 -12.62
C PRO A 46 37.92 21.21 -11.52
N SER A 47 38.30 22.49 -11.59
CA SER A 47 37.86 23.52 -10.64
C SER A 47 36.43 24.03 -10.90
N ARG A 48 35.89 23.78 -12.09
CA ARG A 48 34.56 24.20 -12.53
C ARG A 48 33.57 23.05 -12.45
N ILE A 49 32.42 23.28 -11.82
CA ILE A 49 31.32 22.29 -11.78
C ILE A 49 30.35 22.58 -12.92
N VAL A 50 30.16 21.62 -13.81
CA VAL A 50 29.14 21.65 -14.88
C VAL A 50 27.88 20.98 -14.36
N THR A 51 26.75 21.70 -14.41
CA THR A 51 25.43 21.12 -14.10
C THR A 51 24.71 20.81 -15.40
N THR A 52 24.57 19.52 -15.71
CA THR A 52 23.78 19.03 -16.85
C THR A 52 22.37 18.71 -16.38
N THR A 53 21.38 19.47 -16.83
CA THR A 53 19.96 19.21 -16.52
C THR A 53 19.30 18.48 -17.69
N THR A 54 19.05 17.19 -17.53
CA THR A 54 18.28 16.37 -18.49
C THR A 54 16.79 16.52 -18.17
N THR A 55 16.01 17.03 -19.13
CA THR A 55 14.54 17.09 -18.98
C THR A 55 13.87 16.12 -19.95
N THR A 56 13.27 15.06 -19.40
CA THR A 56 12.47 14.09 -20.13
C THR A 56 11.02 14.56 -20.13
N THR A 57 10.45 14.77 -21.32
CA THR A 57 9.04 15.14 -21.48
C THR A 57 8.27 13.93 -22.00
N PHE A 58 7.28 13.49 -21.23
CA PHE A 58 6.31 12.48 -21.65
C PHE A 58 5.10 13.19 -22.25
N SER A 59 4.79 12.88 -23.50
CA SER A 59 3.56 13.32 -24.15
C SER A 59 2.51 12.23 -24.05
N MET A 60 1.33 12.58 -23.55
CA MET A 60 0.24 11.63 -23.37
C MET A 60 -1.02 12.16 -24.06
N ALA A 61 -1.66 11.31 -24.88
CA ALA A 61 -2.95 11.65 -25.46
C ALA A 61 -4.02 11.82 -24.36
N LYS A 62 -4.97 12.74 -24.56
CA LYS A 62 -5.99 13.09 -23.54
C LYS A 62 -6.79 11.88 -23.05
N GLU A 63 -7.09 10.92 -23.92
CA GLU A 63 -7.82 9.69 -23.56
C GLU A 63 -6.97 8.70 -22.74
N MET A 64 -5.65 8.66 -22.99
CA MET A 64 -4.74 7.89 -22.14
C MET A 64 -4.61 8.54 -20.75
N ALA A 65 -4.49 9.87 -20.69
CA ALA A 65 -4.47 10.61 -19.43
C ALA A 65 -5.75 10.40 -18.62
N ARG A 66 -6.91 10.37 -19.28
CA ARG A 66 -8.20 10.07 -18.64
C ARG A 66 -8.22 8.65 -18.07
N THR A 67 -7.68 7.69 -18.82
CA THR A 67 -7.55 6.30 -18.36
C THR A 67 -6.71 6.22 -17.09
N VAL A 68 -5.57 6.92 -17.04
CA VAL A 68 -4.70 7.00 -15.85
C VAL A 68 -5.45 7.61 -14.66
N CYS A 69 -6.14 8.73 -14.86
CA CYS A 69 -6.94 9.35 -13.79
C CYS A 69 -8.06 8.43 -13.28
N ASN A 70 -8.76 7.72 -14.17
CA ASN A 70 -9.76 6.74 -13.79
C ASN A 70 -9.14 5.60 -12.95
N ARG A 71 -7.92 5.13 -13.27
CA ARG A 71 -7.21 4.17 -12.42
C ARG A 71 -6.92 4.73 -11.02
N PHE A 72 -6.58 6.00 -10.89
CA PHE A 72 -6.36 6.63 -9.57
C PHE A 72 -7.67 6.71 -8.75
N SER A 73 -8.80 6.98 -9.41
CA SER A 73 -10.13 6.93 -8.78
C SER A 73 -10.50 5.50 -8.37
N GLU A 74 -10.32 4.51 -9.27
CA GLU A 74 -10.56 3.08 -8.98
C GLU A 74 -9.70 2.57 -7.82
N ALA A 75 -8.45 3.01 -7.73
CA ALA A 75 -7.53 2.72 -6.64
C ALA A 75 -7.84 3.48 -5.34
N ARG A 76 -8.83 4.40 -5.36
CA ARG A 76 -9.21 5.29 -4.26
C ARG A 76 -8.08 6.19 -3.76
N PHE A 77 -7.19 6.61 -4.65
CA PHE A 77 -6.17 7.62 -4.34
C PHE A 77 -6.74 9.04 -4.38
N VAL A 78 -7.78 9.24 -5.19
CA VAL A 78 -8.48 10.50 -5.35
C VAL A 78 -9.98 10.28 -5.25
N GLU A 79 -10.68 11.28 -4.76
CA GLU A 79 -12.14 11.29 -4.64
C GLU A 79 -12.72 12.57 -5.26
N SER A 80 -13.95 12.46 -5.77
CA SER A 80 -14.66 13.59 -6.35
C SER A 80 -15.43 14.35 -5.28
N LEU A 81 -15.26 15.67 -5.24
CA LEU A 81 -16.02 16.55 -4.35
C LEU A 81 -17.41 16.89 -4.91
N ASP A 82 -17.64 16.65 -6.20
CA ASP A 82 -18.91 16.88 -6.90
C ASP A 82 -19.80 15.62 -6.98
N GLY A 83 -19.35 14.50 -6.41
CA GLY A 83 -20.04 13.21 -6.45
C GLY A 83 -19.97 12.51 -7.82
N LYS A 84 -19.02 12.91 -8.68
CA LYS A 84 -18.77 12.23 -9.95
C LYS A 84 -17.90 10.99 -9.74
N THR A 85 -18.19 9.93 -10.48
CA THR A 85 -17.47 8.65 -10.34
C THR A 85 -16.32 8.50 -11.34
N ASP A 86 -16.27 9.35 -12.36
CA ASP A 86 -15.31 9.27 -13.45
C ASP A 86 -14.77 10.65 -13.88
N PHE A 87 -13.65 10.62 -14.60
CA PHE A 87 -13.02 11.81 -15.16
C PHE A 87 -13.66 12.24 -16.49
N SER A 88 -14.94 11.94 -16.76
CA SER A 88 -15.60 12.31 -18.02
C SER A 88 -15.76 13.82 -18.17
N SER A 89 -16.25 14.47 -17.12
CA SER A 89 -16.48 15.90 -17.03
C SER A 89 -15.19 16.68 -16.72
N ARG A 90 -14.92 17.72 -17.52
CA ARG A 90 -13.72 18.56 -17.43
C ARG A 90 -13.70 19.44 -16.18
N SER A 91 -14.87 19.85 -15.67
CA SER A 91 -15.00 20.76 -14.54
C SER A 91 -15.10 20.06 -13.19
N SER A 92 -15.09 18.72 -13.15
CA SER A 92 -15.18 17.98 -11.89
C SER A 92 -13.96 18.29 -11.01
N VAL A 93 -14.22 18.58 -9.74
CA VAL A 93 -13.18 18.86 -8.75
C VAL A 93 -12.84 17.59 -7.97
N TRP A 94 -11.54 17.35 -7.82
CA TRP A 94 -10.97 16.18 -7.18
C TRP A 94 -10.03 16.56 -6.05
N GLN A 95 -9.92 15.67 -5.07
CA GLN A 95 -8.99 15.79 -3.95
C GLN A 95 -8.32 14.44 -3.69
N LEU A 96 -7.09 14.45 -3.16
CA LEU A 96 -6.46 13.23 -2.67
C LEU A 96 -7.15 12.73 -1.40
N THR A 97 -7.40 11.42 -1.36
CA THR A 97 -7.86 10.71 -0.15
C THR A 97 -6.70 10.54 0.84
N PRO A 98 -6.95 10.19 2.10
CA PRO A 98 -5.89 9.83 3.05
C PRO A 98 -4.95 8.74 2.53
N LYS A 99 -5.49 7.73 1.83
CA LYS A 99 -4.71 6.70 1.13
C LYS A 99 -3.79 7.31 0.06
N GLY A 100 -4.34 8.17 -0.80
CA GLY A 100 -3.57 8.85 -1.84
C GLY A 100 -2.46 9.71 -1.27
N MET A 101 -2.72 10.44 -0.18
CA MET A 101 -1.73 11.27 0.51
C MET A 101 -0.60 10.43 1.12
N ARG A 102 -0.91 9.26 1.69
CA ARG A 102 0.10 8.34 2.23
C ARG A 102 0.99 7.75 1.13
N VAL A 103 0.39 7.35 0.00
CA VAL A 103 1.14 6.90 -1.18
C VAL A 103 2.01 8.02 -1.75
N LEU A 104 1.50 9.25 -1.80
CA LEU A 104 2.26 10.42 -2.24
C LEU A 104 3.43 10.73 -1.29
N THR A 105 3.21 10.66 0.03
CA THR A 105 4.27 10.83 1.04
C THR A 105 5.43 9.89 0.76
N ARG A 106 5.12 8.60 0.57
CA ARG A 106 6.11 7.57 0.25
C ARG A 106 6.83 7.86 -1.06
N PHE A 107 6.10 8.27 -2.09
CA PHE A 107 6.69 8.62 -3.38
C PHE A 107 7.64 9.81 -3.26
N CYS A 108 7.26 10.86 -2.53
CA CYS A 108 8.10 12.04 -2.34
C CYS A 108 9.36 11.72 -1.52
N GLN A 109 9.22 10.95 -0.44
CA GLN A 109 10.36 10.51 0.39
C GLN A 109 11.34 9.65 -0.43
N ARG A 110 10.83 8.71 -1.23
CA ARG A 110 11.67 7.81 -2.04
C ARG A 110 12.44 8.52 -3.16
N ASN A 111 11.91 9.63 -3.68
CA ASN A 111 12.50 10.34 -4.82
C ASN A 111 13.07 11.72 -4.43
N GLY A 112 13.21 12.02 -3.13
CA GLY A 112 13.73 13.30 -2.65
C GLY A 112 12.94 14.53 -3.10
N ILE A 113 11.62 14.39 -3.30
CA ILE A 113 10.77 15.46 -3.84
C ILE A 113 10.39 16.42 -2.72
N HIS A 114 10.97 17.62 -2.75
CA HIS A 114 10.66 18.71 -1.83
C HIS A 114 10.02 19.87 -2.58
N GLN A 115 8.69 19.90 -2.61
CA GLN A 115 7.93 21.00 -3.22
C GLN A 115 6.97 21.60 -2.20
N ARG A 116 6.93 22.93 -2.14
CA ARG A 116 6.16 23.65 -1.13
C ARG A 116 4.68 23.24 -1.07
N HIS A 117 3.97 23.24 -2.20
CA HIS A 117 2.55 22.88 -2.23
C HIS A 117 2.30 21.39 -1.91
N VAL A 118 3.27 20.50 -2.17
CA VAL A 118 3.18 19.09 -1.79
C VAL A 118 3.38 18.95 -0.29
N ASN A 119 4.38 19.62 0.28
CA ASN A 119 4.63 19.59 1.72
C ASN A 119 3.44 20.18 2.49
N GLU A 120 2.88 21.31 2.05
CA GLU A 120 1.66 21.90 2.63
C GLU A 120 0.47 20.91 2.61
N LEU A 121 0.33 20.12 1.54
CA LEU A 121 -0.64 19.03 1.49
C LEU A 121 -0.30 17.92 2.49
N LEU A 122 0.94 17.44 2.53
CA LEU A 122 1.33 16.30 3.35
C LEU A 122 1.33 16.60 4.85
N ASP A 123 1.55 17.85 5.24
CA ASP A 123 1.46 18.35 6.62
C ASP A 123 0.02 18.66 7.04
N SER A 124 -0.93 18.57 6.10
CA SER A 124 -2.36 18.77 6.37
C SER A 124 -2.89 17.69 7.33
N PRO A 125 -3.84 18.03 8.23
CA PRO A 125 -4.48 17.06 9.13
C PRO A 125 -5.26 15.94 8.43
N ARG A 126 -5.35 15.95 7.09
CA ARG A 126 -5.95 14.87 6.29
C ARG A 126 -5.00 13.68 6.07
N ASN A 127 -3.71 13.84 6.32
CA ASN A 127 -2.72 12.77 6.17
C ASN A 127 -2.69 11.83 7.40
N THR A 128 -3.82 11.18 7.68
CA THR A 128 -3.98 10.33 8.88
C THR A 128 -3.73 8.85 8.65
N MET A 129 -3.52 8.46 7.40
CA MET A 129 -3.63 7.06 6.98
C MET A 129 -2.40 6.23 7.38
N GLN A 130 -2.61 5.19 8.18
CA GLN A 130 -1.64 4.11 8.39
C GLN A 130 -1.93 2.98 7.40
N LEU A 131 -1.38 3.12 6.19
CA LEU A 131 -1.61 2.20 5.08
C LEU A 131 -0.78 0.92 5.21
N VAL A 132 -1.40 -0.24 5.00
CA VAL A 132 -0.69 -1.52 4.86
C VAL A 132 0.05 -1.56 3.52
N ILE A 133 1.38 -1.49 3.58
CA ILE A 133 2.23 -1.53 2.40
C ILE A 133 2.51 -2.99 2.05
N LEU A 134 2.02 -3.40 0.89
CA LEU A 134 2.22 -4.73 0.36
C LEU A 134 3.39 -4.72 -0.63
N GLU A 135 4.29 -5.69 -0.51
CA GLU A 135 5.40 -5.82 -1.44
C GLU A 135 4.92 -6.34 -2.79
N ARG A 136 5.42 -5.74 -3.87
CA ARG A 136 5.12 -6.16 -5.24
C ARG A 136 6.31 -6.90 -5.84
N VAL A 137 6.01 -7.89 -6.67
CA VAL A 137 6.97 -8.66 -7.44
C VAL A 137 7.45 -7.79 -8.61
N PRO A 138 8.75 -7.45 -8.71
CA PRO A 138 9.26 -6.49 -9.71
C PRO A 138 8.96 -6.87 -11.16
N GLU A 139 8.86 -8.16 -11.46
CA GLU A 139 8.75 -8.67 -12.83
C GLU A 139 7.35 -8.55 -13.42
N ASN A 140 6.31 -8.62 -12.58
CA ASN A 140 4.91 -8.66 -13.03
C ASN A 140 3.98 -7.70 -12.28
N ASP A 141 4.53 -6.91 -11.35
CA ASP A 141 3.82 -5.95 -10.50
C ASP A 141 2.68 -6.55 -9.65
N ASN A 142 2.62 -7.88 -9.53
CA ASN A 142 1.63 -8.53 -8.68
C ASN A 142 2.03 -8.39 -7.21
N ILE A 143 1.02 -8.34 -6.35
CA ILE A 143 1.24 -8.37 -4.90
C ILE A 143 1.86 -9.72 -4.51
N ASN A 144 2.88 -9.67 -3.66
CA ASN A 144 3.44 -10.87 -3.05
C ASN A 144 2.46 -11.38 -1.98
N ILE A 145 1.85 -12.53 -2.26
CA ILE A 145 0.79 -13.13 -1.45
C ILE A 145 1.37 -14.39 -0.79
N ASP A 146 2.13 -14.20 0.29
CA ASP A 146 2.56 -15.30 1.15
C ASP A 146 1.68 -15.41 2.40
N ARG A 147 1.72 -16.57 3.04
CA ARG A 147 0.88 -16.88 4.21
C ARG A 147 1.11 -15.89 5.36
N GLY A 148 2.36 -15.50 5.63
CA GLY A 148 2.68 -14.60 6.74
C GLY A 148 2.14 -13.20 6.49
N THR A 149 2.30 -12.69 5.27
CA THR A 149 1.73 -11.39 4.87
C THR A 149 0.22 -11.41 5.01
N ILE A 150 -0.45 -12.47 4.55
CA ILE A 150 -1.90 -12.62 4.71
C ILE A 150 -2.34 -12.64 6.18
N GLU A 151 -1.60 -13.31 7.06
CA GLU A 151 -1.90 -13.31 8.49
C GLU A 151 -1.73 -11.92 9.14
N VAL A 152 -0.74 -11.13 8.71
CA VAL A 152 -0.54 -9.74 9.16
C VAL A 152 -1.66 -8.83 8.66
N VAL A 153 -2.00 -8.90 7.36
CA VAL A 153 -3.12 -8.14 6.79
C VAL A 153 -4.42 -8.52 7.52
N PHE A 154 -4.64 -9.82 7.77
CA PHE A 154 -5.83 -10.30 8.46
C PHE A 154 -5.96 -9.79 9.90
N ARG A 155 -4.83 -9.66 10.62
CA ARG A 155 -4.84 -9.09 11.98
C ARG A 155 -5.33 -7.65 11.98
N ARG A 156 -4.83 -6.81 11.06
CA ARG A 156 -5.31 -5.42 10.90
C ARG A 156 -6.74 -5.36 10.41
N PHE A 157 -7.08 -6.23 9.46
CA PHE A 157 -8.44 -6.37 8.94
C PHE A 157 -9.43 -6.63 10.08
N CYS A 158 -9.07 -7.46 11.04
CA CYS A 158 -9.91 -7.76 12.19
C CYS A 158 -9.92 -6.64 13.25
N GLY A 159 -8.89 -5.79 13.30
CA GLY A 159 -8.69 -4.78 14.32
C GLY A 159 -7.91 -5.31 15.53
N GLU A 160 -6.99 -4.50 16.03
CA GLU A 160 -6.06 -4.87 17.12
C GLU A 160 -6.75 -4.93 18.49
N GLU A 161 -7.72 -4.05 18.73
CA GLU A 161 -8.45 -3.97 20.00
C GLU A 161 -9.64 -4.95 20.09
N GLY A 162 -9.93 -5.68 19.00
CA GLY A 162 -11.06 -6.60 18.91
C GLY A 162 -11.98 -6.33 17.72
N PRO A 163 -13.09 -7.09 17.60
CA PRO A 163 -14.05 -6.95 16.52
C PRO A 163 -14.72 -5.57 16.53
N ASN A 164 -14.66 -4.87 15.40
CA ASN A 164 -15.31 -3.57 15.24
C ASN A 164 -16.82 -3.71 14.98
N LEU A 165 -17.62 -3.82 16.06
CA LEU A 165 -19.06 -4.02 15.98
C LEU A 165 -19.80 -2.70 15.69
N LYS A 166 -20.43 -2.56 14.51
CA LYS A 166 -21.35 -1.44 14.24
C LYS A 166 -22.65 -1.61 15.03
N SER A 167 -23.08 -0.56 15.72
CA SER A 167 -24.43 -0.49 16.29
C SER A 167 -25.45 -0.46 15.16
N THR A 168 -26.53 -1.25 15.27
CA THR A 168 -27.59 -1.37 14.23
C THR A 168 -28.30 -0.05 13.92
N ALA A 169 -28.13 1.00 14.73
CA ALA A 169 -28.77 2.29 14.54
C ALA A 169 -28.15 3.17 13.42
N THR A 170 -26.94 2.84 12.93
CA THR A 170 -26.22 3.66 11.93
C THR A 170 -25.86 2.90 10.64
N ALA A 171 -26.49 1.76 10.40
CA ALA A 171 -26.16 0.86 9.28
C ALA A 171 -26.34 1.49 7.89
N ASP A 172 -27.15 2.55 7.78
CA ASP A 172 -27.48 3.21 6.50
C ASP A 172 -26.58 4.41 6.15
N SER A 173 -25.66 4.82 7.03
CA SER A 173 -24.58 5.78 6.69
C SER A 173 -23.28 5.01 6.45
N GLU A 174 -23.10 4.50 5.23
CA GLU A 174 -21.79 4.09 4.72
C GLU A 174 -20.97 5.36 4.49
N SER A 175 -20.23 5.82 5.50
CA SER A 175 -19.35 6.97 5.32
C SER A 175 -18.11 6.53 4.54
N ILE A 176 -17.78 7.27 3.48
CA ILE A 176 -16.57 7.06 2.66
C ILE A 176 -15.29 7.17 3.51
N HIS A 177 -15.39 7.74 4.71
CA HIS A 177 -14.27 8.04 5.60
C HIS A 177 -14.16 7.09 6.80
N ASP A 178 -14.94 6.00 6.85
CA ASP A 178 -14.94 5.03 7.95
C ASP A 178 -13.55 4.46 8.26
N TYR A 179 -12.66 4.43 7.25
CA TYR A 179 -11.30 3.88 7.35
C TYR A 179 -10.19 4.92 7.11
N ALA A 180 -10.47 6.22 7.24
CA ALA A 180 -9.53 7.30 6.92
C ALA A 180 -8.20 7.25 7.70
N THR A 181 -8.16 6.62 8.88
CA THR A 181 -6.94 6.42 9.67
C THR A 181 -6.22 5.11 9.37
N GLY A 182 -6.89 4.13 8.78
CA GLY A 182 -6.36 2.77 8.56
C GLY A 182 -6.21 1.92 9.83
N LEU A 183 -6.48 2.46 11.01
CA LEU A 183 -6.32 1.76 12.30
C LEU A 183 -7.56 0.94 12.71
N VAL A 184 -8.70 1.28 12.12
CA VAL A 184 -9.98 0.66 12.45
C VAL A 184 -10.13 -0.63 11.62
N GLY A 185 -10.44 -1.74 12.28
CA GLY A 185 -10.76 -3.01 11.62
C GLY A 185 -12.06 -2.95 10.82
N VAL A 186 -12.30 -3.94 9.96
CA VAL A 186 -13.52 -4.05 9.17
C VAL A 186 -14.75 -4.04 10.07
N HIS A 187 -15.81 -3.39 9.62
CA HIS A 187 -17.07 -3.42 10.35
C HIS A 187 -17.67 -4.83 10.39
N MET A 188 -18.02 -5.26 11.59
CA MET A 188 -18.57 -6.58 11.89
C MET A 188 -19.91 -6.48 12.61
N MET A 189 -20.60 -7.61 12.61
CA MET A 189 -21.87 -7.85 13.28
C MET A 189 -21.76 -9.13 14.10
N ARG A 190 -22.58 -9.26 15.15
CA ARG A 190 -22.72 -10.54 15.86
C ARG A 190 -23.67 -11.46 15.10
N SER A 191 -23.29 -12.73 14.97
CA SER A 191 -24.21 -13.73 14.43
C SER A 191 -25.42 -13.89 15.35
N ARG A 192 -26.62 -13.97 14.75
CA ARG A 192 -27.90 -14.12 15.46
C ARG A 192 -28.43 -15.56 15.46
N LYS A 193 -27.81 -16.47 14.70
CA LYS A 193 -28.29 -17.85 14.53
C LYS A 193 -27.51 -18.82 15.43
N GLN A 194 -28.23 -19.75 16.06
CA GLN A 194 -27.66 -20.80 16.92
C GLN A 194 -26.75 -21.80 16.17
N PHE A 195 -26.85 -21.89 14.84
CA PHE A 195 -26.09 -22.81 13.98
C PHE A 195 -24.64 -22.37 13.69
N GLU A 196 -24.21 -21.21 14.16
CA GLU A 196 -22.88 -20.61 13.91
C GLU A 196 -22.09 -20.43 15.21
N LYS A 197 -22.20 -21.40 16.14
CA LYS A 197 -21.58 -21.31 17.47
C LYS A 197 -20.07 -21.09 17.44
N ASP A 198 -19.41 -21.46 16.34
CA ASP A 198 -17.96 -21.36 16.14
C ASP A 198 -17.52 -20.07 15.40
N THR A 199 -18.47 -19.26 14.92
CA THR A 199 -18.22 -18.00 14.18
C THR A 199 -19.07 -16.85 14.72
N PRO A 200 -18.76 -16.31 15.91
CA PRO A 200 -19.59 -15.30 16.58
C PRO A 200 -19.60 -13.94 15.88
N TYR A 201 -18.60 -13.66 15.06
CA TYR A 201 -18.41 -12.38 14.36
C TYR A 201 -18.47 -12.58 12.85
N MET A 202 -19.29 -11.75 12.19
CA MET A 202 -19.53 -11.81 10.76
C MET A 202 -19.41 -10.43 10.10
N PHE A 203 -19.06 -10.41 8.83
CA PHE A 203 -19.00 -9.20 8.00
C PHE A 203 -19.52 -9.50 6.59
N THR A 204 -19.80 -8.46 5.80
CA THR A 204 -20.23 -8.64 4.40
C THR A 204 -19.04 -8.64 3.45
N GLY A 205 -19.13 -9.35 2.34
CA GLY A 205 -18.09 -9.35 1.30
C GLY A 205 -17.81 -7.94 0.77
N LYS A 206 -18.84 -7.08 0.70
CA LYS A 206 -18.68 -5.67 0.37
C LYS A 206 -17.82 -4.92 1.40
N SER A 207 -18.13 -5.06 2.69
CA SER A 207 -17.35 -4.40 3.75
C SER A 207 -15.89 -4.83 3.77
N ALA A 208 -15.62 -6.12 3.49
CA ALA A 208 -14.27 -6.63 3.39
C ALA A 208 -13.51 -6.05 2.21
N LEU A 209 -14.16 -5.98 1.03
CA LEU A 209 -13.58 -5.35 -0.14
C LEU A 209 -13.26 -3.88 0.11
N ASP A 210 -14.16 -3.14 0.76
CA ASP A 210 -13.95 -1.72 1.05
C ASP A 210 -12.75 -1.52 1.98
N TRP A 211 -12.66 -2.27 3.07
CA TRP A 211 -11.52 -2.19 3.98
C TRP A 211 -10.21 -2.50 3.26
N LEU A 212 -10.17 -3.56 2.44
CA LEU A 212 -8.96 -3.92 1.69
C LEU A 212 -8.57 -2.84 0.67
N MET A 213 -9.55 -2.22 0.01
CA MET A 213 -9.31 -1.13 -0.94
C MET A 213 -8.82 0.15 -0.26
N ASP A 214 -9.26 0.45 0.97
CA ASP A 214 -8.89 1.68 1.67
C ASP A 214 -7.60 1.51 2.48
N CYS A 215 -7.46 0.38 3.18
CA CYS A 215 -6.39 0.12 4.15
C CYS A 215 -5.14 -0.54 3.58
N CYS A 216 -5.19 -1.10 2.37
CA CYS A 216 -4.02 -1.72 1.74
C CYS A 216 -3.55 -0.96 0.51
N MET A 217 -2.27 -1.08 0.17
CA MET A 217 -1.67 -0.54 -1.06
C MET A 217 -2.04 -1.37 -2.31
N VAL A 218 -3.33 -1.69 -2.46
CA VAL A 218 -3.94 -2.30 -3.65
C VAL A 218 -4.33 -1.21 -4.65
N VAL A 219 -4.24 -1.51 -5.94
CA VAL A 219 -4.57 -0.55 -7.01
C VAL A 219 -5.89 -0.85 -7.71
N ASN A 220 -6.47 -2.03 -7.48
CA ASN A 220 -7.75 -2.40 -8.09
C ASN A 220 -8.53 -3.40 -7.22
N ARG A 221 -9.82 -3.57 -7.55
CA ARG A 221 -10.73 -4.48 -6.82
C ARG A 221 -10.33 -5.94 -6.94
N LYS A 222 -9.66 -6.33 -8.03
CA LYS A 222 -9.23 -7.72 -8.25
C LYS A 222 -8.16 -8.12 -7.24
N GLU A 223 -7.14 -7.28 -7.02
CA GLU A 223 -6.11 -7.51 -6.01
C GLU A 223 -6.70 -7.66 -4.61
N ALA A 224 -7.66 -6.81 -4.25
CA ALA A 224 -8.36 -6.92 -2.97
C ALA A 224 -9.17 -8.22 -2.85
N CYS A 225 -9.87 -8.64 -3.92
CA CYS A 225 -10.54 -9.94 -3.94
C CYS A 225 -9.57 -11.11 -3.84
N ASP A 226 -8.40 -11.03 -4.49
CA ASP A 226 -7.37 -12.07 -4.43
C ASP A 226 -6.83 -12.20 -3.00
N ILE A 227 -6.64 -11.10 -2.26
CA ILE A 227 -6.30 -11.12 -0.82
C ILE A 227 -7.43 -11.76 0.01
N ALA A 228 -8.69 -11.33 -0.20
CA ALA A 228 -9.84 -11.87 0.53
C ALA A 228 -10.04 -13.38 0.26
N GLN A 229 -9.76 -13.84 -0.96
CA GLN A 229 -9.75 -15.25 -1.31
C GLN A 229 -8.73 -16.03 -0.47
N GLN A 230 -7.57 -15.45 -0.18
CA GLN A 230 -6.56 -16.12 0.66
C GLN A 230 -7.00 -16.23 2.12
N PHE A 231 -7.82 -15.29 2.63
CA PHE A 231 -8.44 -15.48 3.95
C PHE A 231 -9.28 -16.75 4.00
N MET A 232 -10.00 -17.09 2.91
CA MET A 232 -10.76 -18.33 2.80
C MET A 232 -9.84 -19.55 2.65
N VAL A 233 -8.86 -19.49 1.75
CA VAL A 233 -7.90 -20.59 1.49
C VAL A 233 -7.14 -20.97 2.76
N HIS A 234 -6.73 -19.99 3.56
CA HIS A 234 -6.08 -20.20 4.85
C HIS A 234 -7.05 -20.48 6.00
N GLN A 235 -8.35 -20.62 5.73
CA GLN A 235 -9.39 -20.94 6.71
C GLN A 235 -9.48 -19.92 7.86
N LEU A 236 -9.14 -18.66 7.59
CA LEU A 236 -9.30 -17.55 8.54
C LEU A 236 -10.76 -17.07 8.58
N ILE A 237 -11.46 -17.20 7.45
CA ILE A 237 -12.88 -16.89 7.31
C ILE A 237 -13.62 -18.02 6.60
N VAL A 238 -14.92 -18.08 6.79
CA VAL A 238 -15.83 -19.04 6.12
C VAL A 238 -17.02 -18.31 5.52
N ASN A 239 -17.47 -18.73 4.34
CA ASN A 239 -18.67 -18.18 3.71
C ASN A 239 -19.93 -18.74 4.40
N LEU A 240 -20.84 -17.85 4.80
CA LEU A 240 -22.10 -18.15 5.49
C LEU A 240 -23.33 -18.06 4.56
N THR A 241 -23.11 -17.68 3.30
CA THR A 241 -24.15 -17.44 2.29
C THR A 241 -24.28 -18.69 1.43
N GLU A 242 -25.35 -19.45 1.67
CA GLU A 242 -25.84 -20.58 0.85
C GLU A 242 -25.15 -21.95 1.02
N GLU A 243 -25.89 -23.00 0.65
CA GLU A 243 -25.56 -24.41 0.85
C GLU A 243 -24.17 -24.74 0.31
N ARG A 244 -23.35 -25.41 1.13
CA ARG A 244 -21.90 -25.67 0.98
C ARG A 244 -21.46 -26.35 -0.33
N ASN A 245 -22.39 -26.65 -1.25
CA ASN A 245 -22.20 -27.55 -2.37
C ASN A 245 -22.18 -26.88 -3.76
N THR A 246 -22.20 -25.54 -3.85
CA THR A 246 -21.99 -24.87 -5.15
C THR A 246 -20.53 -24.49 -5.36
N PRO A 247 -19.96 -24.64 -6.58
CA PRO A 247 -18.60 -24.19 -6.87
C PRO A 247 -18.43 -22.68 -6.70
N ALA A 248 -19.51 -21.89 -6.75
CA ALA A 248 -19.51 -20.46 -6.45
C ALA A 248 -19.24 -20.13 -4.98
N ALA A 249 -19.50 -21.06 -4.04
CA ALA A 249 -19.20 -20.88 -2.62
C ALA A 249 -17.68 -20.92 -2.32
N SER A 250 -16.88 -21.51 -3.22
CA SER A 250 -15.42 -21.61 -3.07
C SER A 250 -14.69 -20.29 -3.37
N ARG A 251 -15.33 -19.37 -4.10
CA ARG A 251 -14.76 -18.07 -4.47
C ARG A 251 -15.32 -16.96 -3.61
N PHE A 252 -14.44 -16.02 -3.25
CA PHE A 252 -14.84 -14.81 -2.54
C PHE A 252 -15.75 -13.94 -3.43
N GLN A 253 -16.89 -13.58 -2.85
CA GLN A 253 -17.92 -12.73 -3.45
C GLN A 253 -17.96 -11.38 -2.72
N PRO A 254 -17.60 -10.27 -3.39
CA PRO A 254 -17.55 -8.93 -2.79
C PRO A 254 -18.93 -8.24 -2.79
N LEU A 255 -19.96 -8.93 -2.30
CA LEU A 255 -21.35 -8.46 -2.31
C LEU A 255 -21.84 -8.12 -0.90
N LYS A 256 -22.86 -7.25 -0.81
CA LYS A 256 -23.52 -6.94 0.48
C LYS A 256 -24.32 -8.13 1.01
N THR A 257 -24.83 -8.98 0.11
CA THR A 257 -25.59 -10.19 0.45
C THR A 257 -24.70 -11.35 0.87
N SER A 258 -23.42 -11.33 0.50
CA SER A 258 -22.46 -12.36 0.90
C SER A 258 -21.93 -12.08 2.30
N HIS A 259 -22.15 -12.99 3.22
CA HIS A 259 -21.71 -12.92 4.60
C HIS A 259 -20.58 -13.92 4.87
N TYR A 260 -19.59 -13.48 5.64
CA TYR A 260 -18.45 -14.29 6.03
C TYR A 260 -18.29 -14.26 7.55
N GLY A 261 -18.05 -15.41 8.15
CA GLY A 261 -17.76 -15.57 9.57
C GLY A 261 -16.27 -15.70 9.81
N VAL A 262 -15.77 -15.09 10.88
CA VAL A 262 -14.38 -15.29 11.33
C VAL A 262 -14.29 -16.63 12.07
N THR A 263 -13.43 -17.54 11.59
CA THR A 263 -13.25 -18.87 12.19
C THR A 263 -12.47 -18.79 13.50
N GLU A 264 -12.48 -19.85 14.31
CA GLU A 264 -11.64 -19.93 15.51
C GLU A 264 -10.15 -19.68 15.21
N LYS A 265 -9.67 -20.23 14.08
CA LYS A 265 -8.31 -19.96 13.59
C LYS A 265 -8.11 -18.49 13.29
N GLY A 266 -9.05 -17.85 12.60
CA GLY A 266 -9.04 -16.42 12.32
C GLY A 266 -8.99 -15.60 13.60
N MET A 267 -9.86 -15.90 14.58
CA MET A 267 -9.90 -15.19 15.87
C MET A 267 -8.59 -15.31 16.65
N ARG A 268 -7.89 -16.45 16.56
CA ARG A 268 -6.57 -16.64 17.16
C ARG A 268 -5.49 -15.79 16.47
N ILE A 269 -5.49 -15.74 15.12
CA ILE A 269 -4.55 -14.91 14.36
C ILE A 269 -4.81 -13.41 14.63
N ALA A 270 -6.07 -13.01 14.70
CA ALA A 270 -6.50 -11.67 15.04
C ALA A 270 -6.18 -11.27 16.50
N GLY A 271 -5.79 -12.22 17.36
CA GLY A 271 -5.46 -11.95 18.76
C GLY A 271 -6.67 -11.83 19.69
N TRP A 272 -7.89 -12.16 19.23
CA TRP A 272 -9.11 -12.05 20.03
C TRP A 272 -9.27 -13.18 21.04
N VAL A 273 -8.71 -14.37 20.73
CA VAL A 273 -8.74 -15.53 21.61
C VAL A 273 -7.37 -15.68 22.25
N ARG A 274 -7.35 -15.67 23.59
CA ARG A 274 -6.12 -15.91 24.36
C ARG A 274 -5.63 -17.33 24.10
N SER A 275 -4.38 -17.45 23.67
CA SER A 275 -3.71 -18.75 23.71
C SER A 275 -3.57 -19.16 25.18
N PRO A 276 -3.84 -20.42 25.57
CA PRO A 276 -3.72 -20.86 26.97
C PRO A 276 -2.37 -20.55 27.61
N ASN A 277 -1.33 -20.36 26.78
CA ASN A 277 0.05 -20.11 27.20
C ASN A 277 0.58 -18.69 26.85
N GLY A 278 -0.26 -17.76 26.40
CA GLY A 278 0.18 -16.44 25.93
C GLY A 278 -0.27 -15.29 26.84
N SER A 279 0.67 -14.70 27.58
CA SER A 279 0.45 -13.43 28.30
C SER A 279 0.48 -12.26 27.31
N ILE A 280 -0.44 -11.31 27.46
CA ILE A 280 -0.72 -10.17 26.57
C ILE A 280 -0.09 -8.85 27.02
N ASN A 281 0.86 -8.89 27.95
CA ASN A 281 1.68 -7.72 28.23
C ASN A 281 3.00 -7.88 27.51
N GLY A 282 3.43 -6.82 26.80
CA GLY A 282 4.72 -6.71 26.11
C GLY A 282 5.96 -6.79 27.01
N GLU A 283 5.96 -7.63 28.04
CA GLU A 283 7.19 -8.24 28.49
C GLU A 283 7.60 -9.23 27.40
N ALA A 284 8.75 -8.93 26.77
CA ALA A 284 9.44 -9.88 25.92
C ALA A 284 9.32 -11.25 26.55
N VAL A 285 8.67 -12.20 25.86
CA VAL A 285 8.68 -13.60 26.28
C VAL A 285 10.16 -13.97 26.31
N VAL A 286 10.76 -13.92 27.50
CA VAL A 286 12.03 -14.56 27.76
C VAL A 286 11.69 -16.04 27.68
N VAL A 287 11.67 -16.54 26.45
CA VAL A 287 11.75 -17.96 26.17
C VAL A 287 13.01 -18.37 26.90
N LYS A 288 12.88 -19.01 28.06
CA LYS A 288 13.96 -19.76 28.67
C LYS A 288 14.27 -20.87 27.68
N LEU A 289 15.15 -20.56 26.73
CA LEU A 289 15.69 -21.50 25.78
C LEU A 289 16.27 -22.66 26.61
N PRO A 290 16.02 -23.92 26.22
CA PRO A 290 16.72 -25.05 26.78
C PRO A 290 18.23 -24.74 26.77
N ALA A 291 18.92 -25.04 27.87
CA ALA A 291 20.36 -24.83 27.96
C ALA A 291 21.05 -25.56 26.80
N GLY A 292 21.51 -24.80 25.79
CA GLY A 292 22.14 -25.33 24.58
C GLY A 292 21.64 -24.77 23.25
N VAL A 293 20.52 -24.03 23.19
CA VAL A 293 20.10 -23.37 21.95
C VAL A 293 20.81 -22.01 21.83
N ALA A 294 21.80 -21.93 20.94
CA ALA A 294 22.52 -20.69 20.66
C ALA A 294 21.52 -19.58 20.27
N ARG A 295 21.62 -18.41 20.91
CA ARG A 295 20.90 -17.21 20.45
C ARG A 295 21.34 -16.94 19.01
N ASP A 296 20.40 -16.93 18.07
CA ASP A 296 20.68 -16.48 16.71
C ASP A 296 21.37 -15.11 16.75
N SER A 297 22.46 -14.98 15.98
CA SER A 297 23.16 -13.70 15.86
C SER A 297 22.23 -12.64 15.29
N ASN A 298 22.46 -11.36 15.62
CA ASN A 298 21.70 -10.25 15.03
C ASN A 298 21.77 -10.29 13.49
N THR A 299 22.89 -10.73 12.91
CA THR A 299 23.06 -10.93 11.47
C THR A 299 22.13 -12.02 10.93
N THR A 300 22.00 -13.15 11.64
CA THR A 300 21.09 -14.24 11.26
C THR A 300 19.63 -13.78 11.30
N ARG A 301 19.23 -13.09 12.36
CA ARG A 301 17.87 -12.52 12.50
C ARG A 301 17.57 -11.50 11.43
N MET A 302 18.51 -10.57 11.17
CA MET A 302 18.38 -9.58 10.12
C MET A 302 18.24 -10.25 8.75
N SER A 303 19.03 -11.29 8.47
CA SER A 303 18.88 -12.07 7.25
C SER A 303 17.49 -12.69 7.14
N GLN A 304 16.98 -13.33 8.20
CA GLN A 304 15.62 -13.90 8.20
C GLN A 304 14.56 -12.84 7.91
N ILE A 305 14.60 -11.72 8.63
CA ILE A 305 13.68 -10.58 8.44
C ILE A 305 13.72 -10.12 7.00
N ILE A 306 14.91 -9.96 6.42
CA ILE A 306 15.09 -9.46 5.06
C ILE A 306 14.65 -10.46 3.99
N HIS A 307 14.55 -11.75 4.27
CA HIS A 307 14.12 -12.77 3.30
C HIS A 307 12.63 -13.08 3.39
N ASP A 308 12.00 -12.97 4.56
CA ASP A 308 10.56 -13.18 4.76
C ASP A 308 9.74 -11.89 4.52
N PRO A 309 8.84 -11.84 3.52
CA PRO A 309 8.02 -10.65 3.25
C PRO A 309 7.16 -10.20 4.42
N ALA A 310 6.64 -11.14 5.22
CA ALA A 310 5.79 -10.82 6.37
C ALA A 310 6.59 -10.12 7.48
N GLN A 311 7.80 -10.62 7.74
CA GLN A 311 8.71 -10.02 8.71
C GLN A 311 9.22 -8.67 8.20
N ARG A 312 9.53 -8.54 6.91
CA ARG A 312 9.87 -7.25 6.29
C ARG A 312 8.75 -6.24 6.44
N LEU A 313 7.49 -6.65 6.27
CA LEU A 313 6.34 -5.75 6.40
C LEU A 313 6.29 -5.14 7.80
N VAL A 314 6.31 -5.97 8.85
CA VAL A 314 6.27 -5.49 10.24
C VAL A 314 7.53 -4.70 10.61
N PHE A 315 8.71 -5.15 10.13
CA PHE A 315 9.97 -4.45 10.37
C PHE A 315 10.00 -3.06 9.70
N ARG A 316 9.43 -2.94 8.50
CA ARG A 316 9.33 -1.68 7.76
C ARG A 316 8.51 -0.65 8.55
N GLU A 317 7.44 -1.06 9.22
CA GLU A 317 6.62 -0.17 10.03
C GLU A 317 7.36 0.28 11.29
N PHE A 318 8.07 -0.63 11.96
CA PHE A 318 8.96 -0.26 13.05
C PHE A 318 10.03 0.75 12.60
N LEU A 319 10.60 0.56 11.40
CA LEU A 319 11.55 1.51 10.83
C LEU A 319 10.89 2.84 10.44
N GLN A 320 9.62 2.83 10.07
CA GLN A 320 8.87 4.05 9.79
C GLN A 320 8.68 4.89 11.07
N GLU A 321 8.35 4.27 12.20
CA GLU A 321 8.23 4.94 13.51
C GLU A 321 9.58 5.48 14.02
N THR A 322 10.67 4.81 13.67
CA THR A 322 12.04 5.24 14.02
C THR A 322 12.70 6.10 12.94
N HIS A 323 11.96 6.51 11.91
CA HIS A 323 12.42 7.37 10.81
C HIS A 323 13.68 6.84 10.09
N CYS A 324 13.70 5.55 9.80
CA CYS A 324 14.82 4.83 9.17
C CYS A 324 14.38 3.85 8.07
N GLU A 325 13.15 3.96 7.55
CA GLU A 325 12.61 3.04 6.53
C GLU A 325 13.43 3.02 5.22
N GLU A 326 14.01 4.17 4.88
CA GLU A 326 14.87 4.36 3.72
C GLU A 326 16.10 3.46 3.75
N ASN A 327 16.63 3.14 4.93
CA ASN A 327 17.80 2.26 5.06
C ASN A 327 17.47 0.83 4.62
N LEU A 328 16.29 0.31 4.96
CA LEU A 328 15.83 -1.00 4.50
C LEU A 328 15.60 -1.00 2.99
N THR A 329 14.98 0.07 2.47
CA THR A 329 14.75 0.23 1.03
C THR A 329 16.08 0.23 0.27
N PHE A 330 17.05 1.04 0.73
CA PHE A 330 18.39 1.11 0.16
C PHE A 330 19.09 -0.24 0.18
N TYR A 331 19.07 -0.95 1.32
CA TYR A 331 19.67 -2.28 1.43
C TYR A 331 19.09 -3.27 0.40
N LEU A 332 17.77 -3.28 0.25
CA LEU A 332 17.08 -4.18 -0.70
C LEU A 332 17.44 -3.83 -2.15
N GLU A 333 17.50 -2.55 -2.49
CA GLU A 333 17.88 -2.07 -3.82
C GLU A 333 19.33 -2.44 -4.18
N VAL A 334 20.27 -2.21 -3.26
CA VAL A 334 21.67 -2.62 -3.44
C VAL A 334 21.78 -4.13 -3.61
N ARG A 335 21.05 -4.91 -2.81
CA ARG A 335 21.07 -6.37 -2.94
C ARG A 335 20.53 -6.83 -4.30
N SER A 336 19.41 -6.26 -4.76
CA SER A 336 18.85 -6.55 -6.09
C SER A 336 19.86 -6.21 -7.18
N PHE A 337 20.46 -5.02 -7.11
CA PHE A 337 21.48 -4.59 -8.04
C PHE A 337 22.68 -5.55 -8.07
N LEU A 338 23.15 -6.02 -6.91
CA LEU A 338 24.26 -6.97 -6.84
C LEU A 338 23.88 -8.33 -7.44
N LEU A 339 22.64 -8.80 -7.28
CA LEU A 339 22.16 -10.02 -7.91
C LEU A 339 22.08 -9.87 -9.43
N ASP A 340 21.55 -8.76 -9.92
CA ASP A 340 21.44 -8.44 -11.34
C ASP A 340 22.83 -8.31 -11.98
N TYR A 341 23.73 -7.58 -11.31
CA TYR A 341 25.13 -7.42 -11.73
C TYR A 341 25.86 -8.76 -11.80
N ASN A 342 25.73 -9.61 -10.78
CA ASN A 342 26.35 -10.92 -10.76
C ASN A 342 25.78 -11.85 -11.84
N SER A 343 24.47 -11.74 -12.13
CA SER A 343 23.81 -12.49 -13.19
C SER A 343 24.29 -12.04 -14.57
N ALA A 344 24.33 -10.73 -14.81
CA ALA A 344 24.85 -10.15 -16.05
C ALA A 344 26.32 -10.51 -16.26
N LYS A 345 27.16 -10.46 -15.21
CA LYS A 345 28.57 -10.87 -15.25
C LYS A 345 28.75 -12.34 -15.67
N ARG A 346 27.79 -13.20 -15.35
CA ARG A 346 27.82 -14.65 -15.68
C ARG A 346 27.22 -14.96 -17.05
N SER A 347 26.53 -14.02 -17.69
CA SER A 347 25.94 -14.23 -19.02
C SER A 347 27.03 -14.32 -20.11
N VAL A 348 26.84 -15.25 -21.06
CA VAL A 348 27.72 -15.45 -22.22
C VAL A 348 26.89 -15.23 -23.49
N PRO A 349 27.34 -14.38 -24.44
CA PRO A 349 28.61 -13.64 -24.46
C PRO A 349 28.67 -12.53 -23.40
N ALA A 350 29.89 -12.14 -23.02
CA ALA A 350 30.10 -11.12 -22.00
C ALA A 350 29.34 -9.82 -22.35
N PRO A 351 28.59 -9.23 -21.40
CA PRO A 351 27.81 -8.02 -21.65
C PRO A 351 28.73 -6.88 -22.11
N ARG A 352 28.29 -6.14 -23.13
CA ARG A 352 29.02 -4.96 -23.62
C ARG A 352 29.20 -3.96 -22.46
N LEU A 353 30.40 -3.36 -22.37
CA LEU A 353 30.75 -2.38 -21.33
C LEU A 353 29.73 -1.23 -21.22
N ASP A 354 29.05 -0.89 -22.31
CA ASP A 354 27.99 0.12 -22.36
C ASP A 354 26.76 -0.28 -21.51
N LEU A 355 26.38 -1.56 -21.51
CA LEU A 355 25.27 -2.06 -20.69
C LEU A 355 25.61 -2.02 -19.19
N ILE A 356 26.87 -2.33 -18.83
CA ILE A 356 27.35 -2.24 -17.44
C ILE A 356 27.38 -0.77 -16.98
N ARG A 357 27.83 0.14 -17.86
CA ARG A 357 27.83 1.59 -17.60
C ARG A 357 26.41 2.15 -17.47
N GLU A 358 25.47 1.72 -18.29
CA GLU A 358 24.07 2.10 -18.22
C GLU A 358 23.40 1.56 -16.95
N THR A 359 23.70 0.31 -16.57
CA THR A 359 23.22 -0.29 -15.31
C THR A 359 23.75 0.46 -14.09
N LEU A 360 25.04 0.83 -14.09
CA LEU A 360 25.66 1.66 -13.05
C LEU A 360 25.06 3.07 -13.04
N ALA A 361 24.91 3.72 -14.19
CA ALA A 361 24.30 5.06 -14.28
C ALA A 361 22.85 5.06 -13.80
N SER A 362 22.09 3.99 -14.06
CA SER A 362 20.72 3.79 -13.54
C SER A 362 20.71 3.66 -12.01
N ALA A 363 21.71 2.97 -11.45
CA ALA A 363 21.86 2.81 -10.01
C ALA A 363 22.29 4.12 -9.33
N TYR A 364 23.25 4.86 -9.92
CA TYR A 364 23.66 6.18 -9.42
C TYR A 364 22.56 7.25 -9.55
N SER A 365 21.72 7.15 -10.58
CA SER A 365 20.56 8.03 -10.74
C SER A 365 19.50 7.82 -9.67
N LYS A 366 19.38 6.60 -9.13
CA LYS A 366 18.49 6.25 -8.01
C LYS A 366 19.10 6.57 -6.63
N LEU A 367 20.42 6.73 -6.55
CA LEU A 367 21.19 6.99 -5.33
C LEU A 367 21.35 8.49 -5.00
N ILE A 368 21.08 9.37 -5.99
CA ILE A 368 21.22 10.83 -5.87
C ILE A 368 19.84 11.54 -5.96
N SER A 369 18.76 10.77 -6.15
CA SER A 369 17.37 11.20 -5.94
C SER A 369 16.87 10.72 -4.59
#